data_AF-A0A5C7ZJG3-F1
#
_entry.id   AF-A0A5C7ZJG3-F1
#
_cell.length_a   1.000
_cell.length_b   1.000
_cell.length_c   1.000
_cell.angle_alpha   90.00
_cell.angle_beta   90.00
_cell.angle_gamma   90.00
#
_symmetry.space_group_name_H-M   'P 1'
#
loop_
_entity.id
_entity.type
_entity.pdbx_description
1 polymer ?
#
loop_
_entity_poly.entity_id
_entity_poly.type
_entity_poly.pdbx_seq_one_letter_code
_entity_poly.pdbx_strand_id
1 'polypeptide(L)' 'MNTTGLTIGGLETAYDQLATAIDAVGEDKSELFLVKLALLAAQQLGDEAVFGDLIERAQKDL' A
#
# COMPACT_ATOMS: atom_id res chain seq x y z
N MET A 1 9.98 21.72 6.62
CA MET A 1 9.14 20.51 6.76
C MET A 1 9.02 19.89 5.37
N ASN A 2 9.97 19.02 5.00
CA ASN A 2 9.90 18.32 3.72
C ASN A 2 8.99 17.11 3.93
N THR A 3 7.90 17.05 3.19
CA THR A 3 7.04 15.86 3.07
C THR A 3 7.89 14.71 2.51
N THR A 4 8.42 13.88 3.40
CA THR A 4 9.29 12.74 3.10
C THR A 4 8.45 11.58 2.58
N GLY A 5 8.09 11.62 1.29
CA GLY A 5 7.63 10.45 0.55
C GLY A 5 8.80 9.56 0.14
N LEU A 6 8.51 8.32 -0.26
CA LEU A 6 9.52 7.44 -0.88
C LEU A 6 10.06 8.09 -2.17
N THR A 7 11.34 7.89 -2.44
CA THR A 7 11.92 8.20 -3.76
C THR A 7 11.34 7.24 -4.81
N ILE A 8 11.52 7.54 -6.10
CA ILE A 8 11.09 6.65 -7.19
C ILE A 8 11.67 5.23 -7.00
N GLY A 9 12.97 5.11 -6.73
CA GLY A 9 13.58 3.79 -6.46
C GLY A 9 13.05 3.10 -5.20
N GLY A 10 12.62 3.88 -4.20
CA GLY A 10 11.93 3.34 -3.02
C GLY A 10 10.55 2.79 -3.35
N LEU A 11 9.81 3.45 -4.26
CA LEU A 11 8.52 2.97 -4.76
C LEU A 11 8.68 1.72 -5.62
N GLU A 12 9.69 1.67 -6.50
CA GLU A 12 10.00 0.49 -7.31
C GLU A 12 10.32 -0.72 -6.42
N THR A 13 11.16 -0.52 -5.39
CA THR A 13 11.49 -1.59 -4.44
C THR A 13 10.25 -2.08 -3.69
N ALA A 14 9.37 -1.17 -3.25
CA ALA A 14 8.14 -1.53 -2.57
C ALA A 14 7.17 -2.29 -3.49
N TYR A 15 7.09 -1.89 -4.76
CA TYR A 15 6.30 -2.59 -5.78
C TYR A 15 6.83 -4.00 -6.06
N ASP A 16 8.14 -4.17 -6.23
CA ASP A 16 8.75 -5.49 -6.46
C ASP A 16 8.53 -6.43 -5.28
N GLN A 17 8.65 -5.92 -4.05
CA GLN A 17 8.34 -6.66 -2.83
C GLN A 17 6.86 -7.06 -2.77
N LEU A 18 5.97 -6.15 -3.16
CA LEU A 18 4.53 -6.40 -3.19
C LEU A 18 4.18 -7.50 -4.21
N ALA A 19 4.72 -7.41 -5.42
CA ALA A 19 4.51 -8.40 -6.47
C ALA A 19 4.96 -9.80 -6.02
N THR A 20 6.17 -9.89 -5.46
CA THR A 20 6.70 -11.16 -4.93
C THR A 20 5.83 -11.74 -3.81
N ALA A 21 5.29 -10.88 -2.94
CA ALA A 21 4.42 -11.32 -1.85
C ALA A 21 3.05 -11.80 -2.35
N ILE A 22 2.48 -11.13 -3.36
CA ILE A 22 1.22 -11.55 -4.00
C ILE A 22 1.40 -12.94 -4.63
N ASP A 23 2.47 -13.15 -5.39
CA ASP A 23 2.78 -14.43 -6.02
C ASP A 23 2.94 -15.55 -4.98
N ALA A 24 3.59 -15.26 -3.85
CA ALA A 24 3.78 -16.24 -2.78
C ALA A 24 2.47 -16.62 -2.05
N VAL A 25 1.53 -15.68 -1.96
CA VAL A 25 0.22 -15.89 -1.32
C VAL A 25 -0.75 -16.65 -2.24
N GLY A 26 -0.63 -16.44 -3.55
CA GLY A 26 -1.48 -17.03 -4.58
C GLY A 26 -2.74 -16.21 -4.87
N GLU A 27 -3.27 -16.37 -6.08
CA GLU A 27 -4.36 -15.56 -6.63
C GLU A 27 -5.61 -15.55 -5.74
N ASP A 28 -5.99 -16.70 -5.18
CA ASP A 28 -7.17 -16.86 -4.31
C ASP A 28 -7.13 -16.03 -3.02
N LYS A 29 -5.92 -15.65 -2.57
CA LYS A 29 -5.71 -14.94 -1.30
C LYS A 29 -5.08 -13.56 -1.49
N SER A 30 -4.80 -13.17 -2.73
CA SER A 30 -4.17 -11.91 -3.09
C SER A 30 -4.97 -10.70 -2.57
N GLU A 31 -6.28 -10.68 -2.80
CA GLU A 31 -7.17 -9.60 -2.34
C GLU A 31 -7.19 -9.50 -0.80
N LEU A 32 -7.37 -10.63 -0.11
CA LEU A 32 -7.37 -10.66 1.36
C LEU A 32 -6.02 -10.20 1.94
N PHE A 33 -4.91 -10.57 1.30
CA PHE A 33 -3.58 -10.11 1.68
C PHE A 33 -3.42 -8.60 1.50
N LEU A 34 -3.84 -8.05 0.36
CA LEU A 34 -3.76 -6.62 0.07
C LEU A 34 -4.60 -5.80 1.04
N VAL A 35 -5.82 -6.23 1.35
CA VAL A 35 -6.66 -5.58 2.36
C VAL A 35 -5.98 -5.60 3.73
N LYS A 36 -5.40 -6.74 4.13
CA LYS A 36 -4.68 -6.84 5.41
C LYS A 36 -3.45 -5.93 5.44
N LEU A 37 -2.67 -5.88 4.36
CA LEU A 37 -1.51 -5.00 4.25
C LEU A 37 -1.92 -3.52 4.35
N ALA A 38 -2.99 -3.11 3.67
CA ALA A 38 -3.52 -1.75 3.74
C ALA A 38 -3.96 -1.38 5.17
N LEU A 39 -4.63 -2.28 5.89
CA LEU A 39 -5.01 -2.06 7.29
C LEU A 39 -3.80 -1.96 8.22
N LEU A 40 -2.76 -2.78 8.01
CA LEU A 40 -1.51 -2.67 8.76
C LEU A 40 -0.80 -1.34 8.48
N ALA A 41 -0.80 -0.87 7.23
CA ALA A 41 -0.28 0.43 6.87
C ALA A 41 -1.09 1.57 7.52
N ALA A 42 -2.43 1.47 7.55
CA ALA A 42 -3.30 2.42 8.25
C ALA A 42 -2.97 2.53 9.73
N GLN A 43 -2.76 1.39 10.41
CA GLN A 43 -2.35 1.39 11.81
C GLN A 43 -0.97 2.02 12.03
N GLN A 44 -0.02 1.81 11.11
CA GLN A 44 1.30 2.46 11.16
C GLN A 44 1.24 3.96 10.87
N LEU A 45 0.32 4.40 10.01
CA LEU A 45 0.06 5.81 9.76
C LEU A 45 -0.54 6.50 10.99
N GLY A 46 -1.38 5.78 11.74
CA GLY A 46 -2.00 6.27 12.97
C GLY A 46 -3.06 7.36 12.77
N ASP A 47 -3.46 7.62 11.53
CA ASP A 47 -4.44 8.64 11.15
C ASP A 47 -5.42 8.10 10.10
N GLU A 48 -6.68 7.98 10.50
CA GLU A 48 -7.76 7.46 9.67
C GLU A 48 -8.18 8.40 8.54
N ALA A 49 -8.03 9.73 8.73
CA ALA A 49 -8.34 10.71 7.70
C ALA A 49 -7.31 10.67 6.58
N VAL A 50 -6.03 10.54 6.92
CA VAL A 50 -4.95 10.35 5.94
C VAL A 50 -5.14 9.06 5.16
N PHE A 51 -5.48 7.96 5.83
CA PHE A 51 -5.76 6.69 5.15
C PHE A 51 -6.99 6.78 4.23
N GLY A 52 -8.05 7.48 4.66
CA GLY A 52 -9.22 7.77 3.83
C GLY A 52 -8.88 8.56 2.55
N ASP A 53 -8.07 9.62 2.66
CA ASP A 53 -7.58 10.40 1.51
C ASP A 53 -6.81 9.51 0.51
N LEU A 54 -5.93 8.63 1.04
CA LEU A 54 -5.17 7.70 0.20
C LEU A 54 -6.09 6.72 -0.56
N ILE A 55 -7.17 6.24 0.06
CA ILE A 55 -8.16 5.39 -0.61
C ILE A 55 -8.85 6.16 -1.75
N GLU A 56 -9.34 7.37 -1.49
CA GLU A 56 -10.00 8.18 -2.52
C GLU A 56 -9.08 8.49 -3.70
N ARG A 57 -7.79 8.74 -3.42
CA ARG A 57 -6.79 8.98 -4.47
C ARG A 57 -6.50 7.74 -5.28
N ALA A 58 -6.35 6.58 -4.63
CA ALA A 58 -6.19 5.30 -5.33
C ALA A 58 -7.39 4.99 -6.23
N GLN A 59 -8.62 5.28 -5.80
CA GLN A 59 -9.82 5.08 -6.61
C GLN A 59 -9.90 5.97 -7.86
N LYS A 60 -9.31 7.17 -7.81
CA LYS A 60 -9.32 8.12 -8.94
C LYS A 60 -8.22 7.85 -9.97
N ASP A 61 -7.17 7.15 -9.58
CA ASP A 61 -5.96 6.89 -10.38
C ASP A 61 -5.87 5.42 -10.84
N LEU A 62 -6.93 4.64 -10.64
CA LEU A 62 -7.05 3.21 -10.96
C LEU A 62 -7.27 2.93 -12.46
#